data_AF-A0A2G9G4F0-F1
#
_entry.id   AF-A0A2G9G4F0-F1
#
_cell.length_a   1.000
_cell.length_b   1.000
_cell.length_c   1.000
_cell.angle_alpha   90.00
_cell.angle_beta   90.00
_cell.angle_gamma   90.00
#
_symmetry.space_group_name_H-M   'P 1'
#
loop_
_entity.id
_entity.type
_entity.pdbx_description
1 polymer ?
#
loop_
_entity_poly.entity_id
_entity_poly.type
_entity_poly.pdbx_seq_one_letter_code
_entity_poly.pdbx_strand_id
1 'polypeptide(L)'
;MHTGEKFMMVLASTLNLDGTPHNGHHTPGDRKSLADKFDYVMQGKKQVKADRYVSFGGLRMMLKGDPSAASRFELDQKLFILLRKV
;
A
#
# COMPACT_ATOMS: atom_id res chain seq x y z
N MET A 1 3.83 8.35 16.02
CA MET A 1 4.84 8.79 15.05
C MET A 1 5.53 10.00 15.63
N HIS A 2 6.81 9.88 15.92
CA HIS A 2 7.67 10.93 16.47
C HIS A 2 8.84 11.19 15.52
N THR A 3 9.35 12.41 15.55
CA THR A 3 10.54 12.79 14.79
C THR A 3 11.72 11.87 15.13
N GLY A 4 12.37 11.33 14.11
CA GLY A 4 13.53 10.43 14.26
C GLY A 4 13.21 8.93 14.28
N GLU A 5 11.93 8.55 14.35
CA GLU A 5 11.52 7.15 14.22
C GLU A 5 11.73 6.64 12.79
N LYS A 6 12.19 5.40 12.68
CA LYS A 6 12.37 4.71 11.39
C LYS A 6 11.21 3.76 11.16
N PHE A 7 10.73 3.73 9.93
CA PHE A 7 9.65 2.85 9.51
C PHE A 7 10.05 2.12 8.24
N MET A 8 9.63 0.87 8.16
CA MET A 8 9.63 0.12 6.92
C MET A 8 8.28 0.33 6.27
N MET A 9 8.31 0.83 5.03
CA MET A 9 7.12 1.05 4.21
C MET A 9 7.12 0.08 3.03
N VAL A 10 5.98 -0.57 2.78
CA VAL A 10 5.77 -1.45 1.63
C VAL A 10 4.52 -1.01 0.88
N LEU A 11 4.62 -0.96 -0.44
CA LEU A 11 3.48 -0.82 -1.35
C LEU A 11 3.20 -2.18 -2.00
N ALA A 12 1.98 -2.67 -1.85
CA ALA A 12 1.55 -3.97 -2.39
C ALA A 12 0.24 -3.83 -3.18
N SER A 13 0.07 -4.63 -4.24
CA SER A 13 -1.18 -4.73 -5.00
C SER A 13 -2.18 -5.71 -4.40
N THR A 14 -1.72 -6.58 -3.49
CA THR A 14 -2.53 -7.57 -2.77
C THR A 14 -1.99 -7.80 -1.37
N LEU A 15 -2.88 -8.24 -0.47
CA LEU A 15 -2.53 -8.69 0.88
C LEU A 15 -2.38 -10.22 0.96
N ASN A 16 -2.76 -10.94 -0.09
CA ASN A 16 -2.67 -12.39 -0.12
C ASN A 16 -1.21 -12.81 -0.26
N LEU A 17 -0.76 -13.74 0.59
CA LEU A 17 0.63 -14.19 0.64
C LEU A 17 1.06 -14.98 -0.62
N ASP A 18 0.09 -15.56 -1.33
CA ASP A 18 0.27 -16.28 -2.59
C ASP A 18 0.36 -15.35 -3.82
N GLY A 19 0.19 -14.04 -3.63
CA GLY A 19 0.22 -13.06 -4.72
C GLY A 19 -1.06 -12.99 -5.54
N THR A 20 -2.12 -13.73 -5.17
CA THR A 20 -3.40 -13.65 -5.87
C THR A 20 -4.04 -12.26 -5.71
N PRO A 21 -4.76 -11.75 -6.72
CA PRO A 21 -5.44 -10.46 -6.61
C PRO A 21 -6.42 -10.44 -5.44
N HIS A 22 -6.52 -9.30 -4.74
CA HIS A 22 -7.46 -9.18 -3.63
C HIS A 22 -8.89 -8.98 -4.15
N ASN A 23 -9.79 -9.93 -3.84
CA ASN A 23 -11.19 -9.98 -4.34
C ASN A 23 -12.11 -8.87 -3.80
N GLY A 24 -11.58 -7.86 -3.11
CA GLY A 24 -12.34 -6.69 -2.65
C GLY A 24 -13.12 -6.88 -1.36
N HIS A 25 -13.18 -8.09 -0.80
CA HIS A 25 -13.68 -8.36 0.54
C HIS A 25 -12.52 -8.68 1.47
N HIS A 26 -12.37 -7.85 2.50
CA HIS A 26 -11.54 -8.19 3.64
C HIS A 26 -12.41 -8.94 4.64
N THR A 27 -12.15 -10.23 4.82
CA THR A 27 -12.75 -11.04 5.89
C THR A 27 -11.78 -10.99 7.08
N PRO A 28 -12.07 -10.22 8.14
CA PRO A 28 -11.18 -10.16 9.30
C PRO A 28 -11.12 -11.55 9.96
N GLY A 29 -9.91 -12.10 10.14
CA GLY A 29 -9.68 -13.28 10.97
C GLY A 29 -9.60 -14.65 10.28
N ASP A 30 -9.93 -14.77 8.99
CA ASP A 30 -10.04 -16.10 8.35
C ASP A 30 -8.74 -16.58 7.69
N ARG A 31 -7.77 -15.69 7.39
CA ARG A 31 -6.53 -16.06 6.69
C ARG A 31 -5.34 -15.20 7.12
N LYS A 32 -4.18 -15.84 7.26
CA LYS A 32 -2.90 -15.13 7.39
C LYS A 32 -2.66 -14.27 6.14
N SER A 33 -2.31 -13.02 6.35
CA SER A 33 -2.12 -12.04 5.29
C SER A 33 -0.81 -11.29 5.47
N LEU A 34 -0.40 -10.54 4.44
CA LEU A 34 0.75 -9.65 4.55
C LEU A 34 0.54 -8.61 5.67
N ALA A 35 -0.71 -8.23 5.95
CA ALA A 35 -1.07 -7.26 6.97
C ALA A 35 -0.63 -7.68 8.38
N ASP A 36 -0.61 -8.97 8.69
CA ASP A 36 -0.28 -9.48 10.04
C ASP A 36 1.18 -9.18 10.45
N LYS A 37 2.04 -8.80 9.50
CA LYS A 37 3.45 -8.46 9.73
C LYS A 37 3.70 -6.96 9.94
N PHE A 38 2.65 -6.14 9.84
CA PHE A 38 2.76 -4.69 9.86
C PHE A 38 1.80 -4.06 10.88
N ASP A 39 2.23 -2.95 11.47
CA ASP A 39 1.47 -2.26 12.52
C ASP A 39 0.34 -1.40 11.94
N TYR A 40 0.45 -1.02 10.66
CA TYR A 40 -0.50 -0.17 9.97
C TYR A 40 -0.70 -0.62 8.53
N VAL A 41 -1.95 -0.73 8.10
CA VAL A 41 -2.34 -1.09 6.73
C VAL A 41 -3.48 -0.18 6.27
N MET A 42 -3.36 0.36 5.06
CA MET A 42 -4.41 1.18 4.48
C MET A 42 -4.56 0.89 2.98
N GLN A 43 -5.80 0.79 2.53
CA GLN A 43 -6.16 0.60 1.13
C GLN A 43 -6.36 1.94 0.43
N GLY A 44 -5.82 2.06 -0.78
CA GLY A 44 -5.94 3.22 -1.63
C GLY A 44 -5.95 2.85 -3.10
N LYS A 45 -5.93 3.89 -3.94
CA LYS A 45 -5.90 3.77 -5.40
C LYS A 45 -4.98 4.81 -6.03
N LYS A 46 -4.31 4.43 -7.11
CA LYS A 46 -3.46 5.34 -7.89
C LYS A 46 -4.33 6.35 -8.65
N GLN A 47 -3.98 7.64 -8.61
CA GLN A 47 -4.73 8.68 -9.32
C GLN A 47 -4.17 8.95 -10.72
N VAL A 48 -5.07 9.22 -11.67
CA VAL A 48 -4.82 9.42 -13.12
C VAL A 48 -3.84 10.53 -13.44
N LYS A 49 -3.86 11.63 -12.68
CA LYS A 49 -3.19 12.88 -13.08
C LYS A 49 -1.76 13.04 -12.58
N ALA A 50 -1.23 12.08 -11.82
CA ALA A 50 0.18 12.09 -11.50
C ALA A 50 0.65 10.67 -11.27
N ASP A 51 1.71 10.29 -11.99
CA ASP A 51 2.40 9.01 -11.81
C ASP A 51 2.90 8.76 -10.37
N ARG A 52 2.77 9.75 -9.49
CA ARG A 52 3.36 9.79 -8.14
C ARG A 52 2.36 9.98 -7.00
N TYR A 53 1.05 10.14 -7.27
CA TYR A 53 0.05 10.30 -6.19
C TYR A 53 -0.79 9.04 -5.98
N VAL A 54 -0.88 8.61 -4.72
CA VAL A 54 -1.79 7.57 -4.27
C VAL A 54 -2.78 8.19 -3.29
N SER A 55 -4.07 7.90 -3.48
CA SER A 55 -5.15 8.37 -2.61
C SER A 55 -5.66 7.24 -1.74
N PHE A 56 -5.74 7.48 -0.44
CA PHE A 56 -6.24 6.56 0.56
C PHE A 56 -7.42 7.21 1.30
N GLY A 57 -8.63 7.09 0.74
CA GLY A 57 -9.86 7.57 1.39
C GLY A 57 -9.89 9.08 1.71
N GLY A 58 -9.17 9.90 0.94
CA GLY A 58 -9.05 11.36 1.17
C GLY A 58 -7.63 11.79 1.61
N LEU A 59 -6.83 10.87 2.14
CA LEU A 59 -5.40 11.07 2.38
C LEU A 59 -4.64 10.95 1.06
N ARG A 60 -3.65 11.83 0.84
CA ARG A 60 -2.81 11.80 -0.36
C ARG A 60 -1.37 11.52 0.03
N MET A 61 -0.76 10.54 -0.64
CA MET A 61 0.67 10.27 -0.54
C MET A 61 1.35 10.63 -1.85
N MET A 62 2.50 11.30 -1.77
CA MET A 62 3.37 11.56 -2.92
C MET A 62 4.62 10.70 -2.82
N LEU A 63 4.85 9.82 -3.79
CA LEU A 63 6.10 9.08 -3.90
C LEU A 63 7.07 9.85 -4.82
N LYS A 64 8.18 10.33 -4.28
CA LYS A 64 9.27 10.94 -5.05
C LYS A 64 10.46 9.99 -5.07
N GLY A 65 10.96 9.70 -6.26
CA GLY A 65 12.07 8.78 -6.47
C GLY A 65 12.21 8.44 -7.94
N ASP A 66 12.92 7.35 -8.21
CA ASP A 66 13.09 6.84 -9.56
C ASP A 66 11.74 6.47 -10.20
N PRO A 67 11.42 6.98 -11.42
CA PRO A 67 10.16 6.67 -12.10
C PRO A 67 9.94 5.17 -12.35
N SER A 68 10.99 4.37 -12.52
CA SER A 68 10.90 2.92 -12.74
C SER A 68 10.33 2.17 -11.54
N ALA A 69 10.39 2.75 -10.34
CA ALA A 69 9.73 2.18 -9.16
C ALA A 69 8.21 2.41 -9.19
N ALA A 70 7.76 3.53 -9.75
CA ALA A 70 6.34 3.91 -9.80
C ALA A 70 5.60 3.37 -11.04
N SER A 71 6.34 3.05 -12.11
CA SER A 71 5.81 2.43 -13.34
C SER A 71 5.29 1.01 -13.11
N ARG A 72 5.69 0.35 -12.02
CA ARG A 72 5.21 -0.98 -11.61
C ARG A 72 3.74 -1.01 -11.21
N PHE A 73 3.10 0.14 -11.04
CA PHE A 73 1.71 0.24 -10.62
C PHE A 73 0.83 0.81 -11.72
N GLU A 74 -0.26 0.11 -12.01
CA GLU A 74 -1.25 0.50 -13.00
C GLU A 74 -2.22 1.55 -12.48
N LEU A 75 -2.87 2.23 -13.41
CA LEU A 75 -3.89 3.22 -13.09
C LEU A 75 -5.13 2.57 -12.50
N ASP A 76 -5.73 3.21 -11.49
CA ASP A 76 -6.91 2.71 -10.75
C ASP A 76 -6.69 1.34 -10.08
N GLN A 77 -5.45 0.86 -10.05
CA GLN A 77 -5.06 -0.33 -9.32
C GLN A 77 -5.26 -0.09 -7.83
N LYS A 78 -5.86 -1.09 -7.17
CA LYS A 78 -5.91 -1.16 -5.71
C LYS A 78 -4.49 -1.31 -5.16
N LEU A 79 -4.13 -0.42 -4.25
CA LEU A 79 -2.83 -0.42 -3.60
C LEU A 79 -3.02 -0.45 -2.08
N PHE A 80 -2.15 -1.18 -1.42
CA PHE A 80 -2.06 -1.24 0.03
C PHE A 80 -0.74 -0.61 0.45
N ILE A 81 -0.80 0.37 1.35
CA ILE A 81 0.37 0.84 2.08
C ILE A 81 0.44 0.09 3.40
N LEU A 82 1.60 -0.52 3.65
CA LEU A 82 1.89 -1.20 4.91
C LEU A 82 3.08 -0.52 5.58
N LEU A 83 2.95 -0.25 6.87
CA LEU A 83 3.96 0.42 7.67
C LEU A 83 4.21 -0.38 8.96
N ARG A 84 5.48 -0.55 9.30
CA ARG A 84 5.89 -1.06 10.62
C ARG A 84 7.07 -0.29 11.13
N LYS A 85 7.16 -0.16 12.45
CA LYS A 85 8.32 0.48 13.08
C LYS A 85 9.56 -0.42 12.96
N VAL A 86 10.73 0.19 12.80
CA VAL A 86 12.05 -0.48 12.77
C VAL A 86 12.83 -0.13 14.03
#